data_AF-A0A316MRU5-F1
#
_entry.id   AF-A0A316MRU5-F1
#
_cell.length_a   1.000
_cell.length_b   1.000
_cell.length_c   1.000
_cell.angle_alpha   90.00
_cell.angle_beta   90.00
_cell.angle_gamma   90.00
#
_symmetry.space_group_name_H-M   'P 1'
#
loop_
_entity.id
_entity.type
_entity.pdbx_description
1 polymer ?
#
loop_
_entity_poly.entity_id
_entity_poly.type
_entity_poly.pdbx_seq_one_letter_code
_entity_poly.pdbx_strand_id
1 'polypeptide(L)'
;MRRAVLLCLASIWTGSLCGCGRTVHVPAPVSLPDCPAPDRPALPLYDPDEPFDGPENLSVTLRRDMLLKRYAEGLESALRCHKDNR
;
A
#
# COMPACT_ATOMS: atom_id res chain seq x y z
N MET A 1 -8.63 -57.76 10.50
CA MET A 1 -7.79 -56.58 10.81
C MET A 1 -6.54 -56.47 9.92
N ARG A 2 -5.77 -57.54 9.70
CA ARG A 2 -4.57 -57.54 8.82
C ARG A 2 -4.78 -57.05 7.38
N ARG A 3 -5.95 -57.37 6.78
CA ARG A 3 -6.31 -56.95 5.41
C ARG A 3 -6.62 -55.45 5.30
N ALA A 4 -7.17 -54.85 6.35
CA ALA A 4 -7.47 -53.42 6.40
C ALA A 4 -6.17 -52.59 6.48
N VAL A 5 -5.19 -53.07 7.25
CA VAL A 5 -3.87 -52.41 7.37
C VAL A 5 -3.11 -52.43 6.03
N LEU A 6 -3.18 -53.53 5.27
CA LEU A 6 -2.58 -53.62 3.94
C LEU A 6 -3.21 -52.64 2.93
N LEU A 7 -4.54 -52.45 3.00
CA LEU A 7 -5.25 -51.48 2.15
C LEU A 7 -4.87 -50.03 2.49
N CYS A 8 -4.71 -49.71 3.77
CA CYS A 8 -4.26 -48.38 4.20
C CYS A 8 -2.81 -48.07 3.80
N LEU A 9 -1.91 -49.06 3.85
CA LEU A 9 -0.52 -48.85 3.41
C LEU A 9 -0.40 -48.68 1.89
N ALA A 10 -1.24 -49.40 1.13
CA ALA A 10 -1.30 -49.27 -0.33
C ALA A 10 -1.83 -47.89 -0.78
N SER A 11 -2.80 -47.30 -0.07
CA SER A 11 -3.33 -45.98 -0.41
C SER A 11 -2.38 -44.82 -0.08
N ILE A 12 -1.55 -44.97 0.95
CA ILE A 12 -0.51 -43.98 1.31
C ILE A 12 0.62 -43.99 0.25
N TRP A 13 1.00 -45.18 -0.25
CA TRP A 13 2.04 -45.30 -1.28
C TRP A 13 1.61 -44.73 -2.64
N THR A 14 0.35 -44.93 -3.04
CA THR A 14 -0.16 -44.36 -4.30
C THR A 14 -0.47 -42.86 -4.21
N GLY A 15 -0.80 -42.34 -3.02
CA GLY A 15 -1.01 -40.92 -2.78
C GLY A 15 0.27 -40.07 -2.81
N SER A 16 1.44 -40.67 -2.55
CA SER A 16 2.71 -39.94 -2.43
C SER A 16 3.40 -39.63 -3.77
N LEU A 17 3.02 -40.29 -4.87
CA LEU A 17 3.62 -40.09 -6.21
C LEU A 17 2.84 -39.09 -7.08
N CYS A 18 1.66 -38.65 -6.64
CA CYS A 18 0.89 -37.57 -7.27
C CYS A 18 1.00 -36.26 -6.46
N GLY A 19 2.10 -36.10 -5.72
CA GLY A 19 2.54 -34.78 -5.28
C GLY A 19 3.11 -34.05 -6.49
N CYS A 20 2.24 -33.58 -7.39
CA CYS A 20 2.60 -32.50 -8.31
C CYS A 20 3.04 -31.34 -7.43
N GLY A 21 4.34 -31.26 -7.17
CA GLY A 21 5.00 -30.05 -6.71
C GLY A 21 4.68 -29.01 -7.76
N ARG A 22 3.57 -28.31 -7.57
CA ARG A 22 3.29 -27.06 -8.27
C ARG A 22 4.46 -26.19 -7.89
N THR A 23 5.45 -26.12 -8.77
CA THR A 23 6.40 -25.02 -8.80
C THR A 23 5.52 -23.78 -8.74
N VAL A 24 5.49 -23.13 -7.58
CA VAL A 24 4.80 -21.85 -7.43
C VAL A 24 5.51 -20.95 -8.41
N HIS A 25 4.88 -20.72 -9.56
CA HIS A 25 5.34 -19.72 -10.50
C HIS A 25 5.11 -18.40 -9.77
N VAL A 26 6.14 -17.94 -9.05
CA VAL A 26 6.17 -16.58 -8.54
C VAL A 26 6.27 -15.73 -9.79
N PRO A 27 5.23 -14.96 -10.17
CA PRO A 27 5.33 -14.07 -11.30
C PRO A 27 6.52 -13.15 -11.04
N ALA A 28 7.37 -12.94 -12.04
CA ALA A 28 8.42 -11.92 -11.92
C ALA A 28 7.77 -10.61 -11.45
N PRO A 29 8.39 -9.87 -10.51
CA PRO A 29 7.82 -8.63 -10.03
C PRO A 29 7.57 -7.71 -11.22
N VAL A 30 6.29 -7.37 -11.44
CA VAL A 30 5.90 -6.41 -12.46
C VAL A 30 6.47 -5.07 -12.02
N SER A 31 7.37 -4.49 -12.83
CA SER A 31 7.84 -3.13 -12.58
C SER A 31 6.65 -2.19 -12.78
N LEU A 32 6.11 -1.67 -11.67
CA LEU A 32 5.09 -0.65 -11.74
C LEU A 32 5.72 0.67 -12.23
N PRO A 33 4.94 1.50 -12.95
CA PRO A 33 5.37 2.85 -13.31
C PRO A 33 5.69 3.65 -12.05
N ASP A 34 6.79 4.40 -12.09
CA ASP A 34 7.23 5.23 -10.97
C ASP A 34 6.37 6.50 -10.90
N CYS A 35 5.27 6.39 -10.16
CA CYS A 35 4.35 7.49 -9.87
C CYS A 35 4.49 7.86 -8.39
N PRO A 36 5.58 8.55 -7.99
CA PRO A 36 5.85 8.81 -6.58
C PRO A 36 4.78 9.73 -5.99
N ALA A 37 4.27 9.36 -4.83
CA ALA A 37 3.45 10.26 -4.04
C ALA A 37 4.32 11.41 -3.51
N PRO A 38 3.81 12.65 -3.45
CA PRO A 38 4.52 13.73 -2.79
C PRO A 38 4.73 13.44 -1.30
N ASP A 39 5.81 13.97 -0.74
CA ASP A 39 6.02 13.93 0.70
C ASP A 39 4.99 14.80 1.43
N ARG A 40 4.59 14.35 2.63
CA ARG A 40 3.70 15.14 3.49
C ARG A 40 4.40 16.44 3.88
N PRO A 41 3.79 17.61 3.65
CA PRO A 41 4.40 18.88 4.02
C PRO A 41 4.42 19.05 5.55
N ALA A 42 5.48 19.66 6.05
CA ALA A 42 5.47 20.22 7.40
C ALA A 42 4.51 21.43 7.43
N LEU A 43 3.63 21.45 8.41
CA LEU A 43 2.70 22.57 8.60
C LEU A 43 3.24 23.52 9.66
N PRO A 44 3.17 24.85 9.45
CA PRO A 44 3.52 25.80 10.49
C PRO A 44 2.58 25.60 11.69
N LEU A 45 3.16 25.80 12.88
CA LEU A 45 2.48 25.75 14.16
C LEU A 45 1.77 27.09 14.41
N TYR A 46 0.66 27.01 15.15
CA TYR A 46 0.00 28.19 15.69
C TYR A 46 0.79 28.71 16.89
N ASP A 47 0.73 30.02 17.09
CA ASP A 47 1.18 30.64 18.32
C ASP A 47 0.13 30.37 19.42
N PRO A 48 0.49 29.69 20.52
CA PRO A 48 -0.45 29.38 21.59
C PRO A 48 -0.85 30.61 22.42
N ASP A 49 -0.10 31.70 22.35
CA ASP A 49 -0.33 32.91 23.14
C ASP A 49 -1.25 33.91 22.41
N GLU A 50 -1.51 33.69 21.12
CA GLU A 50 -2.37 34.54 20.28
C GLU A 50 -3.75 33.91 20.03
N PRO A 51 -4.83 34.71 19.86
CA PRO A 51 -6.13 34.19 19.43
C PRO A 51 -6.03 33.43 18.10
N PHE A 52 -6.83 32.37 17.95
CA PHE A 52 -6.80 31.55 16.73
C PHE A 52 -7.19 32.33 15.46
N ASP A 53 -8.15 33.25 15.60
CA ASP A 53 -8.63 34.16 14.56
C ASP A 53 -7.93 35.53 14.57
N GLY A 54 -6.93 35.69 15.44
CA GLY A 54 -6.03 36.84 15.46
C GLY A 54 -5.17 36.90 14.18
N PRO A 55 -4.64 38.08 13.81
CA PRO A 55 -3.93 38.27 12.54
C PRO A 55 -2.77 37.28 12.33
N GLU A 56 -2.04 36.97 13.40
CA GLU A 56 -0.87 36.11 13.45
C GLU A 56 -1.27 34.67 13.10
N ASN A 57 -2.20 34.08 13.84
CA ASN A 57 -2.69 32.73 13.60
C ASN A 57 -3.56 32.61 12.35
N LEU A 58 -4.21 33.68 11.92
CA LEU A 58 -4.92 33.73 10.64
C LEU A 58 -3.94 33.62 9.46
N SER A 59 -2.79 34.29 9.52
CA SER A 59 -1.74 34.15 8.51
C SER A 59 -1.18 32.73 8.45
N VAL A 60 -1.02 32.07 9.61
CA VAL A 60 -0.62 30.66 9.72
C VAL A 60 -1.66 29.76 9.06
N THR A 61 -2.95 30.01 9.30
CA THR A 61 -4.06 29.26 8.70
C THR A 61 -4.03 29.35 7.17
N LEU A 62 -3.89 30.56 6.61
CA LEU A 62 -3.80 30.74 5.16
C LEU A 62 -2.59 30.01 4.57
N ARG A 63 -1.45 30.04 5.26
CA ARG A 63 -0.24 29.31 4.83
C ARG A 63 -0.45 27.79 4.88
N ARG A 64 -1.12 27.26 5.91
CA ARG A 64 -1.46 25.84 6.02
C ARG A 64 -2.37 25.39 4.89
N ASP A 65 -3.43 26.16 4.60
CA ASP A 65 -4.36 25.88 3.50
C ASP A 65 -3.62 25.81 2.16
N MET A 66 -2.76 26.77 1.87
CA MET A 66 -1.95 26.79 0.65
C MET A 66 -1.04 25.55 0.52
N LEU A 67 -0.38 25.13 1.61
CA LEU A 67 0.48 23.94 1.61
C LEU A 67 -0.34 22.66 1.39
N LEU A 68 -1.50 22.55 2.03
CA LEU A 68 -2.38 21.39 1.90
C LEU A 68 -3.00 21.29 0.51
N LYS A 69 -3.38 22.41 -0.11
CA LYS A 69 -3.86 22.44 -1.51
C LYS A 69 -2.81 21.92 -2.48
N ARG A 70 -1.57 22.40 -2.37
CA ARG A 70 -0.46 21.90 -3.21
C ARG A 70 -0.19 20.41 -2.99
N TYR A 71 -0.26 19.95 -1.75
CA TYR A 71 -0.08 18.53 -1.44
C TYR A 71 -1.21 17.68 -2.05
N ALA A 72 -2.46 18.14 -2.00
CA ALA A 72 -3.59 17.48 -2.64
C ALA A 72 -3.42 17.41 -4.18
N GLU A 73 -3.03 18.51 -4.82
CA GLU A 73 -2.73 18.53 -6.26
C GLU A 73 -1.62 17.53 -6.64
N GLY A 74 -0.57 17.43 -5.82
CA GLY A 74 0.48 16.44 -6.01
C GLY A 74 -0.02 14.99 -5.89
N LEU A 75 -0.89 14.71 -4.92
CA LEU A 75 -1.51 13.39 -4.77
C LEU A 75 -2.42 13.06 -5.95
N GLU A 76 -3.24 14.00 -6.41
CA GLU A 76 -4.08 13.83 -7.60
C GLU A 76 -3.24 13.54 -8.85
N SER A 77 -2.10 14.23 -8.99
CA SER A 77 -1.13 13.98 -10.07
C SER A 77 -0.56 12.56 -10.01
N ALA A 78 -0.15 12.08 -8.83
CA ALA A 78 0.34 10.71 -8.66
C ALA A 78 -0.75 9.67 -8.98
N LEU A 79 -1.99 9.90 -8.53
CA LEU A 79 -3.12 9.03 -8.86
C LEU A 79 -3.44 9.01 -10.36
N ARG A 80 -3.35 10.16 -11.03
CA ARG A 80 -3.53 10.23 -12.49
C ARG A 80 -2.44 9.45 -13.22
N CYS A 81 -1.17 9.62 -12.83
CA CYS A 81 -0.06 8.82 -13.36
C CYS A 81 -0.34 7.31 -13.24
N HIS A 82 -0.80 6.84 -12.08
CA HIS A 82 -1.15 5.44 -11.90
C HIS A 82 -2.33 4.96 -12.76
N LYS A 83 -3.31 5.82 -13.04
CA LYS A 83 -4.42 5.49 -13.93
C LYS A 83 -3.98 5.39 -15.39
N ASP A 84 -3.13 6.31 -15.82
CA ASP A 84 -2.67 6.42 -17.21
C ASP A 84 -1.67 5.32 -17.57
N ASN A 85 -0.97 4.75 -16.58
CA ASN A 85 0.03 3.70 -16.76
C ASN A 85 -0.42 2.32 -16.20
N ARG A 86 -1.72 2.11 -15.98
CA ARG A 86 -2.30 0.80 -15.59
C ARG A 86 -2.59 -0.06 -16.81
#